data_AF-A0A7S2ZH73-F1
#
_entry.id   AF-A0A7S2ZH73-F1
#
_cell.length_a   1.000
_cell.length_b   1.000
_cell.length_c   1.000
_cell.angle_alpha   90.00
_cell.angle_beta   90.00
_cell.angle_gamma   90.00
#
_symmetry.space_group_name_H-M   'P 1'
#
loop_
_entity.id
_entity.type
_entity.pdbx_description
1 polymer ?
#
loop_
_entity_poly.entity_id
_entity_poly.type
_entity_poly.pdbx_seq_one_letter_code
_entity_poly.pdbx_strand_id
1 'polypeptide(L)'
;MMQSMPGVPFNLDAVPTVLKDSATEEKGETARLSSFVGALAITDLVKTTLGPKGMDKILQSSSGSVTITNDGATILKSIYIDNPAAKILVDISKTQDDEVGDGTTSVCCLAGELLREAEKLVDQRIHPQTIIAGTKRSSCFHTCG
;
A
#
# COMPACT_ATOMS: atom_id res chain seq x y z
N MET A 1 -5.82 -43.81 51.13
CA MET A 1 -6.20 -42.49 50.60
C MET A 1 -5.46 -42.30 49.28
N MET A 2 -6.15 -42.52 48.17
CA MET A 2 -5.61 -42.33 46.82
C MET A 2 -6.69 -41.55 46.08
N GLN A 3 -6.67 -40.23 46.20
CA GLN A 3 -7.61 -39.37 45.47
C GLN A 3 -6.99 -39.02 44.12
N SER A 4 -7.66 -39.50 43.08
CA SER A 4 -7.45 -39.20 41.66
C SER A 4 -7.46 -37.69 41.41
N MET A 5 -6.38 -37.16 40.83
CA MET A 5 -6.37 -35.82 40.24
C MET A 5 -7.16 -35.84 38.91
N PRO A 6 -8.04 -34.86 38.64
CA PRO A 6 -8.75 -34.76 37.37
C PRO A 6 -7.80 -34.31 36.25
N GLY A 7 -7.88 -34.99 35.11
CA GLY A 7 -7.15 -34.61 33.90
C GLY A 7 -7.60 -33.23 33.41
N VAL A 8 -6.65 -32.30 33.34
CA VAL A 8 -6.81 -31.06 32.59
C VAL A 8 -6.99 -31.42 31.10
N PRO A 9 -8.07 -30.99 30.43
CA PRO A 9 -8.19 -31.19 29.00
C PRO A 9 -7.12 -30.35 28.30
N PHE A 10 -6.16 -31.02 27.66
CA PHE A 10 -5.20 -30.38 26.76
C PHE A 10 -5.96 -29.91 25.52
N ASN A 11 -6.32 -28.64 25.49
CA ASN A 11 -6.96 -28.00 24.36
C ASN A 11 -5.93 -27.84 23.22
N LEU A 12 -6.09 -28.64 22.16
CA LEU A 12 -5.24 -28.64 20.96
C LEU A 12 -5.49 -27.45 20.01
N ASP A 13 -6.48 -26.59 20.30
CA ASP A 13 -6.80 -25.41 19.49
C ASP A 13 -6.17 -24.12 20.02
N ALA A 14 -5.30 -24.20 21.04
CA ALA A 14 -4.57 -23.05 21.55
C ALA A 14 -3.45 -22.63 20.59
N VAL A 15 -3.81 -21.99 19.48
CA VAL A 15 -2.88 -21.11 18.75
C VAL A 15 -2.35 -20.09 19.75
N PRO A 16 -1.02 -19.98 19.95
CA PRO A 16 -0.46 -19.01 20.88
C PRO A 16 -0.93 -17.64 20.42
N THR A 17 -1.80 -17.03 21.22
CA THR A 17 -2.40 -15.73 20.90
C THR A 17 -1.34 -14.68 21.21
N VAL A 18 -0.41 -14.50 20.27
CA VAL A 18 0.63 -13.44 20.28
C VAL A 18 -0.02 -12.07 19.99
N LEU A 19 -1.28 -12.07 19.56
CA LEU A 19 -2.05 -10.89 19.21
C LEU A 19 -2.86 -10.38 20.41
N LYS A 20 -3.01 -9.05 20.54
CA LYS A 20 -3.90 -8.46 21.58
C LYS A 20 -5.35 -8.86 21.33
N ASP A 21 -6.18 -8.88 22.39
CA ASP A 21 -7.59 -9.30 22.38
C ASP A 21 -8.52 -8.57 21.39
N SER A 22 -8.05 -7.52 20.70
CA SER A 22 -8.79 -6.76 19.70
C SER A 22 -8.07 -6.65 18.35
N ALA A 23 -7.06 -7.49 18.10
CA ALA A 23 -6.30 -7.47 16.86
C ALA A 23 -7.04 -8.23 15.75
N THR A 24 -7.23 -7.58 14.62
CA THR A 24 -7.76 -8.18 13.40
C THR A 24 -6.62 -8.73 12.55
N GLU A 25 -6.71 -9.99 12.15
CA GLU A 25 -5.72 -10.63 11.27
C GLU A 25 -6.36 -10.98 9.93
N GLU A 26 -5.86 -10.36 8.84
CA GLU A 26 -6.18 -10.77 7.48
C GLU A 26 -5.04 -11.67 6.96
N LYS A 27 -5.37 -12.86 6.44
CA LYS A 27 -4.38 -13.82 5.92
C LYS A 27 -4.51 -14.05 4.42
N GLY A 28 -3.37 -14.35 3.81
CA GLY A 28 -3.31 -14.96 2.49
C GLY A 28 -3.66 -14.00 1.36
N GLU A 29 -4.60 -14.41 0.52
CA GLU A 29 -4.95 -13.73 -0.72
C GLU A 29 -5.78 -12.47 -0.49
N THR A 30 -6.73 -12.52 0.45
CA THR A 30 -7.60 -11.39 0.80
C THR A 30 -6.80 -10.19 1.31
N ALA A 31 -5.80 -10.42 2.16
CA ALA A 31 -4.91 -9.37 2.67
C ALA A 31 -4.07 -8.69 1.57
N ARG A 32 -3.72 -9.45 0.51
CA ARG A 32 -3.00 -8.90 -0.63
C ARG A 32 -3.91 -8.05 -1.50
N LEU A 33 -5.11 -8.56 -1.80
CA LEU A 33 -6.11 -7.82 -2.59
C LEU A 33 -6.53 -6.53 -1.90
N SER A 34 -6.77 -6.55 -0.58
CA SER A 34 -7.09 -5.33 0.19
C SER A 34 -5.96 -4.29 0.10
N SER A 35 -4.71 -4.74 0.13
CA SER A 35 -3.52 -3.89 -0.07
C SER A 35 -3.48 -3.28 -1.48
N PHE A 36 -3.72 -4.06 -2.53
CA PHE A 36 -3.74 -3.57 -3.92
C PHE A 36 -4.83 -2.52 -4.14
N VAL A 37 -6.06 -2.80 -3.70
CA VAL A 37 -7.21 -1.91 -3.89
C VAL A 37 -6.95 -0.55 -3.24
N GLY A 38 -6.39 -0.51 -2.03
CA GLY A 38 -6.09 0.76 -1.38
C GLY A 38 -4.97 1.54 -2.07
N ALA A 39 -3.94 0.86 -2.57
CA ALA A 39 -2.88 1.51 -3.35
C ALA A 39 -3.41 2.09 -4.67
N LEU A 40 -4.22 1.33 -5.40
CA LEU A 40 -4.83 1.77 -6.67
C LEU A 40 -5.81 2.92 -6.47
N ALA A 41 -6.59 2.94 -5.39
CA ALA A 41 -7.50 4.03 -5.07
C ALA A 41 -6.76 5.37 -4.91
N ILE A 42 -5.58 5.35 -4.27
CA ILE A 42 -4.74 6.52 -4.15
C ILE A 42 -4.17 6.92 -5.51
N THR A 43 -3.68 5.97 -6.31
CA THR A 43 -3.19 6.26 -7.66
C THR A 43 -4.25 6.94 -8.52
N ASP A 44 -5.49 6.43 -8.52
CA ASP A 44 -6.57 6.98 -9.34
C ASP A 44 -6.96 8.41 -8.90
N LEU A 45 -6.80 8.74 -7.61
CA LEU A 45 -6.97 10.09 -7.08
C LEU A 45 -5.93 11.07 -7.68
N VAL A 46 -4.65 10.73 -7.63
CA VAL A 46 -3.55 11.59 -8.14
C VAL A 46 -3.46 11.59 -9.67
N LYS A 47 -3.94 10.55 -10.36
CA LYS A 47 -3.88 10.46 -11.83
C LYS A 47 -4.59 11.62 -12.53
N THR A 48 -5.63 12.16 -11.91
CA THR A 48 -6.40 13.29 -12.47
C THR A 48 -5.73 14.66 -12.31
N THR A 49 -4.67 14.74 -11.50
CA THR A 49 -3.85 15.96 -11.30
C THR A 49 -2.63 15.98 -12.23
N LEU A 50 -2.39 14.89 -12.96
CA LEU A 50 -1.25 14.76 -13.84
C LEU A 50 -1.45 15.51 -15.18
N GLY A 51 -0.51 16.39 -15.51
CA GLY A 51 -0.38 17.05 -16.81
C GLY A 51 -0.93 18.49 -16.85
N PRO A 52 -0.78 19.19 -17.99
CA PRO A 52 -1.17 20.60 -18.14
C PRO A 52 -2.69 20.83 -18.15
N LYS A 53 -3.48 19.75 -18.31
CA LYS A 53 -4.93 19.74 -18.12
C LYS A 53 -5.33 19.03 -16.83
N GLY A 54 -4.39 18.83 -15.91
CA GLY A 54 -4.66 18.32 -14.57
C GLY A 54 -5.60 19.25 -13.84
N MET A 55 -6.51 18.68 -13.05
CA MET A 55 -7.44 19.46 -12.23
C MET A 55 -6.94 19.54 -10.79
N ASP A 56 -7.05 20.73 -10.20
CA ASP A 56 -6.73 20.92 -8.79
C ASP A 56 -7.68 20.13 -7.88
N LYS A 57 -7.17 19.72 -6.72
CA LYS A 57 -7.95 19.10 -5.66
C LYS A 57 -8.21 20.11 -4.54
N ILE A 58 -9.46 20.16 -4.12
CA ILE A 58 -9.88 20.90 -2.93
C ILE A 58 -9.71 19.97 -1.73
N LEU A 59 -8.80 20.34 -0.84
CA LEU A 59 -8.51 19.65 0.41
C LEU A 59 -9.14 20.45 1.55
N GLN A 60 -9.95 19.79 2.36
CA GLN A 60 -10.54 20.41 3.55
C GLN A 60 -9.97 19.72 4.79
N SER A 61 -9.29 20.50 5.63
CA SER A 61 -8.81 20.02 6.93
C SER A 61 -9.95 19.94 7.93
N SER A 62 -9.80 19.10 8.96
CA SER A 62 -10.75 18.97 10.07
C SER A 62 -10.93 20.27 10.87
N SER A 63 -9.95 21.18 10.81
CA SER A 63 -10.01 22.52 11.39
C SER A 63 -10.78 23.54 10.55
N GLY A 64 -11.28 23.15 9.37
CA GLY A 64 -12.05 24.01 8.46
C GLY A 64 -11.21 24.82 7.47
N SER A 65 -9.89 24.68 7.45
CA SER A 65 -9.05 25.30 6.41
C SER A 65 -9.21 24.57 5.09
N VAL A 66 -9.45 25.33 4.01
CA VAL A 66 -9.55 24.82 2.64
C VAL A 66 -8.27 25.16 1.88
N THR A 67 -7.65 24.16 1.29
CA THR A 67 -6.44 24.30 0.46
C THR A 67 -6.73 23.73 -0.92
N ILE A 68 -6.42 24.48 -1.96
CA ILE A 68 -6.57 24.04 -3.36
C ILE A 68 -5.16 23.81 -3.88
N THR A 69 -4.87 22.59 -4.37
CA THR A 69 -3.54 22.26 -4.88
C THR A 69 -3.59 21.20 -5.97
N ASN A 70 -2.60 21.25 -6.87
CA ASN A 70 -2.34 20.23 -7.89
C ASN A 70 -1.21 19.27 -7.50
N ASP A 71 -0.43 19.60 -6.47
CA ASP A 71 0.75 18.83 -6.11
C ASP A 71 0.37 17.51 -5.43
N GLY A 72 0.84 16.41 -6.02
CA GLY A 72 0.59 15.06 -5.52
C GLY A 72 1.12 14.86 -4.10
N ALA A 73 2.30 15.38 -3.77
CA ALA A 73 2.88 15.17 -2.43
C ALA A 73 2.02 15.84 -1.35
N THR A 74 1.57 17.07 -1.57
CA THR A 74 0.70 17.80 -0.65
C THR A 74 -0.69 17.16 -0.51
N ILE A 75 -1.26 16.67 -1.61
CA ILE A 75 -2.54 15.94 -1.60
C ILE A 75 -2.41 14.68 -0.74
N LEU A 76 -1.37 13.89 -0.98
CA LEU A 76 -1.14 12.62 -0.27
C LEU A 76 -0.81 12.80 1.21
N LYS A 77 -0.14 13.90 1.58
CA LYS A 77 0.12 14.29 2.98
C LYS A 77 -1.17 14.64 3.74
N SER A 78 -2.20 15.11 3.05
CA SER A 78 -3.44 15.62 3.66
C SER A 78 -4.52 14.56 3.85
N ILE A 79 -4.39 13.40 3.19
CA ILE A 79 -5.37 12.33 3.23
C ILE A 79 -5.04 11.36 4.37
N TYR A 80 -6.07 10.95 5.12
CA TYR A 80 -5.94 9.88 6.10
C TYR A 80 -5.96 8.51 5.39
N ILE A 81 -4.88 7.75 5.53
CA ILE A 81 -4.68 6.47 4.85
C ILE A 81 -4.45 5.38 5.89
N ASP A 82 -5.36 4.41 5.95
CA ASP A 82 -5.22 3.23 6.80
C ASP A 82 -4.43 2.10 6.13
N ASN A 83 -4.48 2.03 4.79
CA ASN A 83 -3.86 0.96 4.04
C ASN A 83 -2.32 1.07 4.04
N PRO A 84 -1.58 0.02 4.44
CA PRO A 84 -0.12 0.06 4.51
C PRO A 84 0.56 0.19 3.14
N ALA A 85 0.00 -0.43 2.09
CA ALA A 85 0.57 -0.32 0.73
C ALA A 85 0.42 1.10 0.17
N ALA A 86 -0.70 1.76 0.49
CA ALA A 86 -0.91 3.16 0.13
C ALA A 86 0.04 4.12 0.87
N LYS A 87 0.40 3.83 2.13
CA LYS A 87 1.42 4.62 2.85
C LYS A 87 2.78 4.60 2.16
N ILE A 88 3.19 3.45 1.62
CA ILE A 88 4.44 3.34 0.85
C ILE A 88 4.40 4.26 -0.37
N LEU A 89 3.27 4.36 -1.07
CA LEU A 89 3.11 5.28 -2.21
C LEU A 89 3.24 6.76 -1.79
N VAL A 90 2.73 7.13 -0.61
CA VAL A 90 2.89 8.48 -0.06
C VAL A 90 4.35 8.78 0.26
N ASP A 91 5.07 7.81 0.84
CA ASP A 91 6.48 8.00 1.18
C ASP A 91 7.34 8.13 -0.08
N ILE A 92 7.05 7.39 -1.15
CA ILE A 92 7.71 7.57 -2.45
C ILE A 92 7.50 8.99 -2.99
N SER A 93 6.27 9.52 -2.92
CA SER A 93 5.96 10.89 -3.37
C SER A 93 6.72 11.93 -2.55
N LYS A 94 6.82 11.74 -1.22
CA LYS A 94 7.58 12.61 -0.32
C LYS A 94 9.06 12.60 -0.65
N THR A 95 9.67 11.42 -0.82
CA THR A 95 11.08 11.33 -1.18
C THR A 95 11.35 12.00 -2.52
N GLN A 96 10.44 11.90 -3.49
CA GLN A 96 10.58 12.58 -4.77
C GLN A 96 10.49 14.10 -4.65
N ASP A 97 9.59 14.59 -3.79
CA ASP A 97 9.43 16.01 -3.44
C ASP A 97 10.70 16.56 -2.78
N ASP A 98 11.28 15.82 -1.84
CA ASP A 98 12.48 16.23 -1.09
C ASP A 98 13.76 16.23 -1.95
N GLU A 99 13.91 15.24 -2.84
CA GLU A 99 15.14 15.08 -3.65
C GLU A 99 15.14 15.90 -4.94
N VAL A 100 14.01 15.95 -5.64
CA VAL A 100 13.91 16.56 -7.00
C VAL A 100 12.94 17.74 -7.01
N GLY A 101 11.89 17.70 -6.19
CA GLY A 101 10.85 18.73 -6.18
C GLY A 101 9.91 18.71 -7.40
N ASP A 102 10.01 17.68 -8.25
CA ASP A 102 9.12 17.48 -9.40
C ASP A 102 8.92 15.97 -9.66
N GLY A 103 7.85 15.64 -10.38
CA GLY A 103 7.47 14.27 -10.68
C GLY A 103 6.79 13.55 -9.52
N THR A 104 6.39 14.26 -8.46
CA THR A 104 5.68 13.74 -7.28
C THR A 104 4.41 12.98 -7.66
N THR A 105 3.67 13.49 -8.66
CA THR A 105 2.47 12.86 -9.22
C THR A 105 2.81 11.72 -10.19
N SER A 106 3.81 11.92 -11.05
CA SER A 106 4.21 10.94 -12.07
C SER A 106 4.74 9.65 -11.45
N VAL A 107 5.54 9.74 -10.38
CA VAL A 107 6.12 8.57 -9.70
C VAL A 107 5.05 7.72 -9.04
N CYS A 108 4.03 8.34 -8.42
CA CYS A 108 2.88 7.63 -7.84
C CYS A 108 2.03 6.95 -8.91
N CYS A 109 1.79 7.62 -10.04
CA CYS A 109 1.10 7.03 -11.19
C CYS A 109 1.85 5.82 -11.73
N LEU A 110 3.17 5.92 -11.92
CA LEU A 110 4.00 4.82 -12.40
C LEU A 110 3.96 3.62 -11.44
N ALA A 111 4.12 3.86 -10.14
CA ALA A 111 4.07 2.80 -9.14
C ALA A 111 2.71 2.09 -9.10
N GLY A 112 1.62 2.85 -9.23
CA GLY A 112 0.27 2.27 -9.27
C GLY A 112 0.00 1.43 -10.52
N GLU A 113 0.45 1.86 -11.70
CA GLU A 113 0.31 1.05 -12.92
C GLU A 113 1.18 -0.22 -12.87
N LEU A 114 2.38 -0.16 -12.28
CA LEU A 114 3.18 -1.36 -12.01
C LEU A 114 2.48 -2.34 -11.07
N LEU A 115 1.79 -1.84 -10.04
CA LEU A 115 0.99 -2.67 -9.14
C LEU A 115 -0.21 -3.30 -9.87
N ARG A 116 -0.86 -2.56 -10.78
CA ARG A 116 -1.98 -3.05 -11.60
C ARG A 116 -1.56 -4.19 -12.53
N GLU A 117 -0.37 -4.10 -13.13
CA GLU A 117 0.19 -5.21 -13.92
C GLU A 117 0.63 -6.38 -13.03
N ALA A 118 1.18 -6.11 -11.85
CA ALA A 118 1.55 -7.15 -10.89
C ALA A 118 0.32 -7.95 -10.42
N GLU A 119 -0.82 -7.29 -10.19
CA GLU A 119 -2.10 -7.93 -9.84
C GLU A 119 -2.50 -8.96 -10.91
N LYS A 120 -2.48 -8.59 -12.20
CA LYS A 120 -2.79 -9.51 -13.30
C LYS A 120 -1.88 -10.74 -13.35
N LEU A 121 -0.59 -10.56 -13.03
CA LEU A 121 0.37 -11.67 -12.99
C LEU A 121 0.11 -12.60 -11.79
N VAL A 122 -0.31 -12.04 -10.66
CA VAL A 122 -0.72 -12.84 -9.48
C VAL A 122 -1.98 -13.65 -9.79
N ASP A 123 -2.96 -13.07 -10.50
CA ASP A 123 -4.16 -13.77 -10.97
C ASP A 123 -3.83 -14.95 -11.90
N GLN A 124 -2.77 -14.82 -12.70
CA GLN A 124 -2.21 -15.90 -13.52
C GLN A 124 -1.42 -16.95 -12.72
N ARG A 125 -1.50 -16.94 -11.39
CA ARG A 125 -0.82 -17.88 -10.48
C ARG A 125 0.72 -17.78 -10.52
N ILE A 126 1.27 -16.63 -10.94
CA ILE A 126 2.72 -16.40 -10.86
C ILE A 126 3.09 -16.03 -9.41
N HIS A 127 4.11 -16.68 -8.87
CA HIS A 127 4.56 -16.43 -7.51
C HIS A 127 5.08 -14.98 -7.36
N PRO A 128 4.65 -14.20 -6.35
CA PRO A 128 5.03 -12.79 -6.19
C PRO A 128 6.54 -12.53 -6.19
N GLN A 129 7.32 -13.46 -5.63
CA GLN A 129 8.77 -13.36 -5.61
C GLN A 129 9.40 -13.34 -7.02
N THR A 130 8.82 -14.07 -7.97
CA THR A 130 9.24 -14.07 -9.37
C THR A 130 8.93 -12.74 -10.04
N ILE A 131 7.76 -12.15 -9.74
CA ILE A 131 7.36 -10.83 -10.24
C ILE A 131 8.37 -9.77 -9.76
N ILE A 132 8.68 -9.76 -8.46
CA ILE A 132 9.65 -8.82 -7.87
C ILE A 132 11.03 -8.97 -8.51
N ALA A 133 11.50 -10.21 -8.70
CA ALA A 133 12.78 -10.47 -9.37
C ALA A 133 12.78 -9.97 -10.81
N GLY A 134 11.68 -10.17 -11.54
CA GLY A 134 11.48 -9.66 -12.90
C GLY A 134 11.52 -8.13 -12.95
N THR A 135 10.71 -7.45 -12.13
CA THR A 135 10.64 -5.98 -12.09
C THR A 135 12.01 -5.35 -11.76
N LYS A 136 12.75 -5.90 -10.79
CA LYS A 136 14.11 -5.43 -10.45
C LYS A 136 15.10 -5.61 -11.59
N ARG A 137 15.00 -6.71 -12.34
CA ARG A 137 15.88 -6.98 -13.48
C ARG A 137 15.58 -6.02 -14.63
N SER A 138 14.30 -5.75 -14.89
CA SER A 138 13.87 -4.78 -15.90
C SER A 138 14.32 -3.35 -15.57
N SER A 139 14.26 -2.92 -14.31
CA SER A 139 14.73 -1.59 -13.92
C SER A 139 16.25 -1.43 -14.04
N CYS A 140 17.01 -2.50 -13.79
CA CYS A 140 18.48 -2.52 -13.87
C CYS A 140 19.02 -2.61 -15.32
N PHE A 141 18.16 -2.85 -16.32
CA PHE A 141 18.60 -3.02 -17.72
C PHE A 141 19.33 -1.78 -18.27
N HIS A 142 19.13 -0.60 -17.66
CA HIS A 142 19.80 0.63 -18.06
C HIS A 142 21.20 0.81 -17.45
N THR A 143 21.56 0.09 -16.38
CA THR A 143 22.83 0.28 -15.64
C THR A 143 23.89 -0.78 -15.91
N CYS A 144 23.54 -1.85 -16.63
CA CYS A 144 24.48 -2.86 -17.10
C CYS A 144 24.50 -2.88 -18.64
N GLY A 145 25.03 -1.81 -19.23
CA GLY A 145 25.49 -1.75 -20.62
C GLY A 145 26.92 -1.24 -20.62
#